data_AF-A0A924E390-F1
#
_entry.id   AF-A0A924E390-F1
#
_cell.length_a   1.000
_cell.length_b   1.000
_cell.length_c   1.000
_cell.angle_alpha   90.00
_cell.angle_beta   90.00
_cell.angle_gamma   90.00
#
_symmetry.space_group_name_H-M   'P 1'
#
loop_
_entity.id
_entity.type
_entity.pdbx_description
1 polymer ?
#
loop_
_entity_poly.entity_id
_entity_poly.type
_entity_poly.pdbx_seq_one_letter_code
_entity_poly.pdbx_strand_id
1 'polypeptide(L)'
;MITSINNRIEEALDRIPTRSPIVDFNFDLEQLPSSGLSPTYETEKGDPVDREWTVLTESARQAVLHNAQVRYAVSAFASTPLSETLPYEALSQIGQTDARTAKLIKTMGRTLWPLLALPEVPKELIVPDVRNAPDLVRRWQEKEKLKDVIVATPSLFEDIVEEEASNVGKEPGISRAERLLIIRRIRDARDVKLLSLMAELYDQPLVDEAQSENGLVSHYFESGTHLVIEAQALQQNPTLVDPKLWHGRKQIKDRVYSVQIAEQEYILKERKTGLHTDISPRAHVDGLTSAEEYAVGATFAALGTVAKGDVSLRFEQPLGYVEFVDGYQFSLFYKEAMVVGNPTTTLASMIAASPYWQNKYSQERTSEQSLADFAENNAQGMVAMAHALLVETIAANGYKNKDSKPIDSDNPDVGYVIQGGHKPTLEMIAMDFEYFQPIGKQELSDAASKSARFDMSSLLD
;
A
#
# COMPACT_ATOMS: atom_id res chain seq x y z
N MET A 1 -2.04 21.17 26.78
CA MET A 1 -1.25 20.41 25.79
C MET A 1 -1.98 20.38 24.45
N ILE A 2 -3.21 19.85 24.39
CA ILE A 2 -4.06 19.82 23.18
C ILE A 2 -4.29 21.22 22.57
N THR A 3 -4.64 22.24 23.38
CA THR A 3 -4.81 23.63 22.89
C THR A 3 -3.53 24.23 22.31
N SER A 4 -2.35 23.83 22.82
CA SER A 4 -1.05 24.29 22.30
C SER A 4 -0.63 23.56 21.03
N ILE A 5 -1.16 22.35 20.79
CA ILE A 5 -0.94 21.59 19.57
C ILE A 5 -1.87 22.13 18.47
N ASN A 6 -3.15 22.34 18.77
CA ASN A 6 -4.12 22.90 17.85
C ASN A 6 -3.72 24.29 17.33
N ASN A 7 -3.31 25.21 18.21
CA ASN A 7 -2.86 26.54 17.79
C ASN A 7 -1.62 26.48 16.89
N ARG A 8 -0.71 25.52 17.12
CA ARG A 8 0.51 25.35 16.29
C ARG A 8 0.22 24.67 14.96
N ILE A 9 -0.77 23.78 14.90
CA ILE A 9 -1.26 23.17 13.66
C ILE A 9 -2.00 24.21 12.83
N GLU A 10 -2.89 25.01 13.42
CA GLU A 10 -3.58 26.10 12.72
C GLU A 10 -2.59 27.18 12.21
N GLU A 11 -1.62 27.60 13.02
CA GLU A 11 -0.55 28.51 12.57
C GLU A 11 0.34 27.91 11.46
N ALA A 12 0.55 26.59 11.45
CA ALA A 12 1.31 25.92 10.40
C ALA A 12 0.51 25.80 9.10
N LEU A 13 -0.79 25.55 9.20
CA LEU A 13 -1.71 25.46 8.05
C LEU A 13 -2.00 26.83 7.43
N ASP A 14 -2.10 27.90 8.23
CA ASP A 14 -2.29 29.28 7.75
C ASP A 14 -1.04 29.86 7.06
N ARG A 15 0.14 29.28 7.29
CA ARG A 15 1.39 29.66 6.62
C ARG A 15 1.58 28.98 5.26
N ILE A 16 0.66 28.11 4.84
CA ILE A 16 0.64 27.53 3.50
C ILE A 16 0.12 28.60 2.53
N PRO A 17 0.94 29.16 1.62
CA PRO A 17 0.48 30.22 0.74
C PRO A 17 -0.57 29.65 -0.23
N THR A 18 -1.80 30.16 -0.17
CA THR A 18 -2.89 29.77 -1.09
C THR A 18 -2.67 30.24 -2.54
N ARG A 19 -1.66 31.09 -2.78
CA ARG A 19 -1.12 31.41 -4.10
C ARG A 19 0.38 31.70 -3.97
N SER A 20 1.21 30.83 -4.54
CA SER A 20 2.62 31.19 -4.76
C SER A 20 2.72 32.17 -5.94
N PRO A 21 3.42 33.30 -5.81
CA PRO A 21 3.91 34.01 -6.99
C PRO A 21 4.86 33.08 -7.73
N ILE A 22 4.67 32.94 -9.04
CA ILE A 22 5.60 32.25 -9.92
C ILE A 22 6.94 32.97 -9.80
N VAL A 23 7.89 32.35 -9.12
CA VAL A 23 9.30 32.71 -9.19
C VAL A 23 9.94 31.62 -10.05
N ASP A 24 10.29 31.97 -11.28
CA ASP A 24 11.13 31.16 -12.15
C ASP A 24 12.50 31.00 -11.48
N PHE A 25 12.68 29.88 -10.76
CA PHE A 25 13.99 29.43 -10.33
C PHE A 25 14.55 28.53 -11.42
N ASN A 26 15.32 29.12 -12.34
CA ASN A 26 16.30 28.39 -13.15
C ASN A 26 17.37 27.84 -12.19
N PHE A 27 17.16 26.62 -11.72
CA PHE A 27 18.20 25.82 -11.09
C PHE A 27 18.94 25.08 -12.22
N ASP A 28 20.21 25.42 -12.40
CA ASP A 28 21.08 24.78 -13.38
C ASP A 28 21.45 23.38 -12.87
N LEU A 29 20.63 22.38 -13.24
CA LEU A 29 20.78 20.97 -12.89
C LEU A 29 21.99 20.31 -13.58
N GLU A 30 22.72 21.04 -14.44
CA GLU A 30 23.86 20.56 -15.20
C GLU A 30 25.17 20.43 -14.40
N GLN A 31 25.20 20.78 -13.10
CA GLN A 31 26.41 20.64 -12.26
C GLN A 31 26.47 19.38 -11.39
N LEU A 32 25.51 18.45 -11.53
CA LEU A 32 25.68 17.09 -11.01
C LEU A 32 26.54 16.29 -11.99
N PRO A 33 27.58 15.55 -11.52
CA PRO A 33 28.39 14.74 -12.42
C PRO A 33 27.50 13.77 -13.19
N SER A 34 27.63 13.79 -14.50
CA SER A 34 26.84 13.05 -15.49
C SER A 34 27.07 11.54 -15.39
N SER A 35 26.50 10.90 -14.37
CA SER A 35 26.27 9.46 -14.37
C SER A 35 24.88 9.19 -14.94
N GLY A 36 24.82 9.06 -16.27
CA GLY A 36 23.79 8.48 -17.16
C GLY A 36 22.49 7.86 -16.62
N LEU A 37 21.77 8.48 -15.70
CA LEU A 37 20.41 8.10 -15.30
C LEU A 37 19.51 9.33 -15.38
N SER A 38 18.67 9.35 -16.41
CA SER A 38 17.62 10.35 -16.57
C SER A 38 16.58 10.17 -15.45
N PRO A 39 16.26 11.20 -14.65
CA PRO A 39 15.18 11.11 -13.69
C PRO A 39 13.85 11.26 -14.44
N THR A 40 13.21 10.16 -14.81
CA THR A 40 11.80 10.17 -15.21
C THR A 40 10.93 10.33 -13.95
N TYR A 41 10.92 11.53 -13.38
CA TYR A 41 9.92 11.91 -12.38
C TYR A 41 8.92 12.83 -13.05
N GLU A 42 7.79 12.27 -13.46
CA GLU A 42 6.62 13.06 -13.82
C GLU A 42 6.19 13.88 -12.60
N THR A 43 6.46 15.19 -12.66
CA THR A 43 6.01 16.15 -11.66
C THR A 43 4.52 16.41 -11.85
N GLU A 44 3.66 15.52 -11.35
CA GLU A 44 2.33 15.92 -10.92
C GLU A 44 2.49 16.97 -9.80
N LYS A 45 1.60 17.97 -9.73
CA LYS A 45 1.63 19.06 -8.73
C LYS A 45 1.43 18.49 -7.31
N GLY A 46 2.50 17.94 -6.72
CA GLY A 46 2.48 17.33 -5.39
C GLY A 46 2.41 18.36 -4.25
N ASP A 47 1.92 17.91 -3.10
CA ASP A 47 1.98 18.64 -1.82
C ASP A 47 3.44 19.08 -1.55
N PRO A 48 3.71 20.37 -1.25
CA PRO A 48 5.05 20.84 -0.92
C PRO A 48 5.77 20.00 0.15
N VAL A 49 5.03 19.47 1.13
CA VAL A 49 5.59 18.64 2.20
C VAL A 49 6.06 17.28 1.67
N ASP A 50 5.30 16.63 0.78
CA ASP A 50 5.71 15.36 0.16
C ASP A 50 6.94 15.54 -0.75
N ARG A 51 7.02 16.70 -1.43
CA ARG A 51 8.20 17.07 -2.22
C ARG A 51 9.43 17.30 -1.34
N GLU A 52 9.29 18.06 -0.26
CA GLU A 52 10.37 18.27 0.72
C GLU A 52 10.84 16.94 1.32
N TRP A 53 9.90 16.05 1.67
CA TRP A 53 10.18 14.72 2.20
C TRP A 53 11.01 13.89 1.21
N THR A 54 10.55 13.78 -0.04
CA THR A 54 11.22 13.04 -1.11
C THR A 54 12.67 13.51 -1.32
N VAL A 55 12.91 14.82 -1.30
CA VAL A 55 14.26 15.37 -1.49
C VAL A 55 15.16 15.08 -0.29
N LEU A 56 14.63 15.19 0.93
CA LEU A 56 15.40 14.91 2.14
C LEU A 56 15.71 13.42 2.30
N THR A 57 14.75 12.54 2.02
CA THR A 57 14.98 11.09 2.08
C THR A 57 15.96 10.62 1.01
N GLU A 58 15.93 11.19 -0.19
CA GLU A 58 16.96 10.88 -1.20
C GLU A 58 18.35 11.39 -0.76
N SER A 59 18.46 12.58 -0.15
CA SER A 59 19.74 13.02 0.42
C SER A 59 20.22 12.11 1.54
N ALA A 60 19.32 11.67 2.42
CA ALA A 60 19.61 10.72 3.49
C ALA A 60 20.07 9.37 2.92
N ARG A 61 19.40 8.86 1.88
CA ARG A 61 19.79 7.64 1.16
C ARG A 61 21.21 7.74 0.61
N GLN A 62 21.54 8.82 -0.08
CA GLN A 62 22.90 9.06 -0.58
C GLN A 62 23.91 9.12 0.58
N ALA A 63 23.56 9.77 1.67
CA ALA A 63 24.43 9.85 2.84
C ALA A 63 24.69 8.47 3.47
N VAL A 64 23.67 7.61 3.56
CA VAL A 64 23.82 6.20 3.96
C VAL A 64 24.79 5.47 3.03
N LEU A 65 24.66 5.59 1.71
CA LEU A 65 25.54 4.88 0.78
C LEU A 65 27.00 5.35 0.83
N HIS A 66 27.27 6.63 1.13
CA HIS A 66 28.61 7.22 1.00
C HIS A 66 29.30 7.53 2.33
N ASN A 67 28.60 7.48 3.47
CA ASN A 67 29.15 7.85 4.78
C ASN A 67 28.89 6.77 5.84
N ALA A 68 29.95 6.08 6.27
CA ALA A 68 29.88 5.03 7.28
C ALA A 68 29.36 5.52 8.64
N GLN A 69 29.64 6.77 9.03
CA GLN A 69 29.12 7.33 10.27
C GLN A 69 27.60 7.53 10.20
N VAL A 70 27.09 7.93 9.02
CA VAL A 70 25.65 8.04 8.79
C VAL A 70 25.01 6.65 8.82
N ARG A 71 25.62 5.63 8.21
CA ARG A 71 25.10 4.25 8.30
C ARG A 71 24.99 3.76 9.73
N TYR A 72 26.06 3.90 10.51
CA TYR A 72 26.07 3.55 11.92
C TYR A 72 24.98 4.30 12.71
N ALA A 73 24.78 5.59 12.42
CA ALA A 73 23.73 6.38 13.06
C ALA A 73 22.33 5.93 12.67
N VAL A 74 22.13 5.54 11.41
CA VAL A 74 20.81 5.18 10.86
C VAL A 74 20.42 3.74 11.20
N SER A 75 21.36 2.79 11.23
CA SER A 75 21.09 1.38 11.56
C SER A 75 20.46 1.20 12.94
N ALA A 76 20.77 2.08 13.90
CA ALA A 76 20.17 2.07 15.23
C ALA A 76 18.63 2.17 15.20
N PHE A 77 18.06 2.85 14.19
CA PHE A 77 16.61 3.01 14.04
C PHE A 77 15.89 1.75 13.57
N ALA A 78 16.61 0.71 13.13
CA ALA A 78 16.01 -0.60 12.85
C ALA A 78 15.30 -1.15 14.09
N SER A 79 15.90 -1.00 15.27
CA SER A 79 15.35 -1.46 16.55
C SER A 79 14.40 -0.45 17.24
N THR A 80 14.42 0.83 16.82
CA THR A 80 13.58 1.88 17.43
C THR A 80 12.12 1.69 17.04
N PRO A 81 11.15 1.69 17.98
CA PRO A 81 9.74 1.53 17.64
C PRO A 81 9.22 2.54 16.62
N LEU A 82 8.40 2.09 15.68
CA LEU A 82 7.69 2.96 14.75
C LEU A 82 6.82 3.96 15.51
N SER A 83 7.12 5.25 15.35
CA SER A 83 6.44 6.37 16.00
C SER A 83 6.38 7.59 15.10
N GLU A 84 5.53 8.56 15.43
CA GLU A 84 5.44 9.81 14.68
C GLU A 84 6.70 10.70 14.78
N THR A 85 7.53 10.52 15.82
CA THR A 85 8.75 11.31 16.04
C THR A 85 9.97 10.74 15.33
N LEU A 86 9.93 9.46 14.95
CA LEU A 86 11.04 8.76 14.30
C LEU A 86 11.63 9.50 13.08
N PRO A 87 10.83 10.09 12.16
CA PRO A 87 11.38 10.87 11.03
C PRO A 87 12.23 12.06 11.46
N TYR A 88 11.76 12.78 12.49
CA TYR A 88 12.46 13.95 13.01
C TYR A 88 13.79 13.57 13.66
N GLU A 89 13.77 12.52 14.50
CA GLU A 89 14.93 12.01 15.20
C GLU A 89 16.00 11.52 14.21
N ALA A 90 15.60 10.72 13.22
CA ALA A 90 16.49 10.20 12.20
C ALA A 90 17.11 11.31 11.34
N LEU A 91 16.30 12.22 10.77
CA LEU A 91 16.84 13.31 9.96
C LEU A 91 17.71 14.27 10.78
N SER A 92 17.39 14.50 12.06
CA SER A 92 18.24 15.30 12.96
C SER A 92 19.60 14.65 13.14
N GLN A 93 19.65 13.34 13.37
CA GLN A 93 20.89 12.60 13.59
C GLN A 93 21.74 12.49 12.31
N ILE A 94 21.10 12.27 11.16
CA ILE A 94 21.76 12.32 9.85
C ILE A 94 22.31 13.73 9.61
N GLY A 95 21.52 14.78 9.87
CA GLY A 95 21.95 16.17 9.70
C GLY A 95 23.10 16.60 10.62
N GLN A 96 23.28 15.96 11.78
CA GLN A 96 24.46 16.19 12.62
C GLN A 96 25.74 15.59 12.03
N THR A 97 25.60 14.55 11.19
CA THR A 97 26.70 13.75 10.65
C THR A 97 27.02 14.10 9.19
N ASP A 98 26.03 14.54 8.42
CA ASP A 98 26.14 14.87 7.00
C ASP A 98 25.77 16.33 6.71
N ALA A 99 26.78 17.13 6.35
CA ALA A 99 26.63 18.57 6.14
C ALA A 99 25.68 18.92 4.98
N ARG A 100 25.56 18.04 3.96
CA ARG A 100 24.66 18.25 2.82
C ARG A 100 23.22 18.14 3.28
N THR A 101 22.86 17.05 3.94
CA THR A 101 21.53 16.83 4.53
C THR A 101 21.20 17.94 5.53
N ALA A 102 22.15 18.34 6.38
CA ALA A 102 21.98 19.46 7.32
C ALA A 102 21.59 20.77 6.62
N LYS A 103 22.28 21.09 5.52
CA LYS A 103 21.99 22.27 4.71
C LYS A 103 20.60 22.18 4.09
N LEU A 104 20.22 21.01 3.56
CA LEU A 104 18.90 20.79 2.97
C LEU A 104 17.78 20.92 4.00
N ILE A 105 17.93 20.38 5.20
CA ILE A 105 16.97 20.56 6.30
C ILE A 105 16.75 22.06 6.56
N LYS A 106 17.84 22.85 6.64
CA LYS A 106 17.77 24.29 6.88
C LYS A 106 17.13 25.07 5.73
N THR A 107 17.40 24.69 4.47
CA THR A 107 16.95 25.45 3.30
C THR A 107 15.57 25.05 2.83
N MET A 108 15.27 23.76 2.83
CA MET A 108 14.06 23.17 2.25
C MET A 108 13.06 22.74 3.29
N GLY A 109 13.46 22.34 4.51
CA GLY A 109 12.54 21.86 5.54
C GLY A 109 11.66 22.94 6.19
N ARG A 110 11.37 24.07 5.53
CA ARG A 110 10.59 25.15 6.15
C ARG A 110 9.16 24.72 6.47
N THR A 111 8.59 23.83 5.66
CA THR A 111 7.20 23.35 5.81
C THR A 111 7.18 22.01 6.54
N LEU A 112 8.05 21.09 6.13
CA LEU A 112 8.14 19.74 6.69
C LEU A 112 8.71 19.72 8.10
N TRP A 113 9.78 20.47 8.38
CA TRP A 113 10.49 20.37 9.66
C TRP A 113 9.62 20.73 10.87
N PRO A 114 8.82 21.83 10.85
CA PRO A 114 7.89 22.13 11.93
C PRO A 114 6.86 21.03 12.18
N LEU A 115 6.42 20.34 11.11
CA LEU A 115 5.46 19.24 11.20
C LEU A 115 6.08 18.00 11.84
N LEU A 116 7.29 17.62 11.42
CA LEU A 116 8.01 16.48 11.99
C LEU A 116 8.35 16.70 13.47
N ALA A 117 8.62 17.96 13.87
CA ALA A 117 8.96 18.34 15.24
C ALA A 117 7.77 18.41 16.21
N LEU A 118 6.55 18.11 15.75
CA LEU A 118 5.38 18.06 16.63
C LEU A 118 5.50 16.89 17.62
N PRO A 119 4.96 17.00 18.84
CA PRO A 119 4.88 15.86 19.75
C PRO A 119 4.06 14.72 19.12
N GLU A 120 4.32 13.49 19.55
CA GLU A 120 3.48 12.34 19.20
C GLU A 120 2.10 12.49 19.85
N VAL A 121 1.07 12.02 19.16
CA VAL A 121 -0.28 11.91 19.70
C VAL A 121 -0.35 10.70 20.64
N PRO A 122 -0.91 10.84 21.86
CA PRO A 122 -1.05 9.72 22.79
C PRO A 122 -1.72 8.50 22.14
N LYS A 123 -1.15 7.32 22.34
CA LYS A 123 -1.60 6.07 21.68
C LYS A 123 -3.07 5.75 21.97
N GLU A 124 -3.55 6.13 23.15
CA GLU A 124 -4.93 5.91 23.60
C GLU A 124 -5.95 6.68 22.74
N LEU A 125 -5.51 7.73 22.03
CA LEU A 125 -6.36 8.52 21.12
C LEU A 125 -6.38 7.97 19.69
N ILE A 126 -5.47 7.05 19.34
CA ILE A 126 -5.35 6.45 18.00
C ILE A 126 -5.67 4.95 17.99
N VAL A 127 -5.69 4.29 19.15
CA VAL A 127 -5.98 2.85 19.28
C VAL A 127 -7.50 2.61 19.37
N PRO A 128 -8.04 1.54 18.76
CA PRO A 128 -7.35 0.52 17.96
C PRO A 128 -7.12 0.92 16.50
N ASP A 129 -7.66 2.05 16.06
CA ASP A 129 -7.64 2.49 14.67
C ASP A 129 -7.67 4.02 14.57
N VAL A 130 -6.66 4.59 13.90
CA VAL A 130 -6.52 6.03 13.73
C VAL A 130 -7.75 6.65 13.06
N ARG A 131 -8.48 5.94 12.19
CA ARG A 131 -9.73 6.41 11.56
C ARG A 131 -10.94 6.45 12.49
N ASN A 132 -11.00 5.52 13.44
CA ASN A 132 -12.12 5.39 14.39
C ASN A 132 -11.88 6.14 15.70
N ALA A 133 -10.73 6.81 15.83
CA ALA A 133 -10.52 7.81 16.87
C ALA A 133 -11.68 8.83 16.84
N PRO A 134 -12.39 9.04 17.95
CA PRO A 134 -13.63 9.79 17.96
C PRO A 134 -13.41 11.18 17.38
N ASP A 135 -14.09 11.40 16.27
CA ASP A 135 -14.14 12.68 15.59
C ASP A 135 -14.82 13.72 16.49
N LEU A 136 -14.20 14.89 16.65
CA LEU A 136 -14.94 16.10 17.06
C LEU A 136 -16.14 16.39 16.12
N VAL A 137 -16.17 15.76 14.93
CA VAL A 137 -17.21 15.86 13.89
C VAL A 137 -18.56 15.30 14.34
N ARG A 138 -18.62 14.32 15.26
CA ARG A 138 -19.90 13.71 15.67
C ARG A 138 -20.87 14.74 16.25
N ARG A 139 -20.35 15.81 16.89
CA ARG A 139 -21.16 16.90 17.42
C ARG A 139 -21.45 18.04 16.45
N TRP A 140 -20.73 18.22 15.35
CA TRP A 140 -21.16 19.20 14.33
C TRP A 140 -22.46 18.75 13.65
N GLN A 141 -22.64 17.43 13.51
CA GLN A 141 -23.89 16.82 13.06
C GLN A 141 -24.98 16.83 14.15
N GLU A 142 -24.62 16.73 15.44
CA GLU A 142 -25.58 17.00 16.53
C GLU A 142 -25.91 18.50 16.67
N LYS A 143 -24.99 19.40 16.30
CA LYS A 143 -25.18 20.86 16.21
C LYS A 143 -26.14 21.24 15.08
N GLU A 144 -26.09 20.52 13.96
CA GLU A 144 -27.13 20.58 12.92
C GLU A 144 -28.50 20.13 13.46
N LYS A 145 -28.56 19.08 14.28
CA LYS A 145 -29.81 18.67 14.96
C LYS A 145 -30.26 19.66 16.05
N LEU A 146 -29.33 20.39 16.65
CA LEU A 146 -29.62 21.47 17.59
C LEU A 146 -30.15 22.73 16.89
N LYS A 147 -29.94 22.93 15.57
CA LYS A 147 -30.50 24.09 14.84
C LYS A 147 -32.02 24.19 15.02
N ASP A 148 -32.73 23.06 15.02
CA ASP A 148 -34.19 23.04 15.20
C ASP A 148 -34.62 23.45 16.62
N VAL A 149 -33.77 23.16 17.63
CA VAL A 149 -33.98 23.57 19.04
C VAL A 149 -33.59 25.04 19.25
N ILE A 150 -32.56 25.51 18.52
CA ILE A 150 -32.02 26.89 18.58
C ILE A 150 -33.02 27.90 18.01
N VAL A 151 -33.77 27.56 16.95
CA VAL A 151 -34.85 28.42 16.44
C VAL A 151 -35.95 28.63 17.50
N ALA A 152 -36.17 27.65 18.39
CA ALA A 152 -37.23 27.70 19.38
C ALA A 152 -36.85 28.46 20.67
N THR A 153 -35.57 28.62 21.01
CA THR A 153 -35.16 29.27 22.28
C THR A 153 -33.78 29.95 22.18
N PRO A 154 -33.72 31.24 21.78
CA PRO A 154 -32.45 31.93 21.51
C PRO A 154 -31.53 32.13 22.72
N SER A 155 -32.06 32.27 23.93
CA SER A 155 -31.24 32.49 25.14
C SER A 155 -30.48 31.25 25.60
N LEU A 156 -30.98 30.04 25.27
CA LEU A 156 -30.29 28.79 25.56
C LEU A 156 -29.06 28.61 24.65
N PHE A 157 -29.04 29.28 23.49
CA PHE A 157 -27.97 29.15 22.50
C PHE A 157 -26.68 29.81 22.96
N GLU A 158 -26.75 31.00 23.58
CA GLU A 158 -25.56 31.68 24.09
C GLU A 158 -24.89 30.85 25.20
N ASP A 159 -25.69 30.32 26.14
CA ASP A 159 -25.20 29.45 27.22
C ASP A 159 -24.60 28.14 26.70
N ILE A 160 -25.27 27.45 25.75
CA ILE A 160 -24.76 26.20 25.15
C ILE A 160 -23.52 26.44 24.30
N VAL A 161 -23.46 27.56 23.57
CA VAL A 161 -22.29 27.90 22.75
C VAL A 161 -21.10 28.30 23.62
N GLU A 162 -21.30 29.05 24.71
CA GLU A 162 -20.24 29.35 25.69
C GLU A 162 -19.77 28.09 26.42
N GLU A 163 -20.70 27.22 26.84
CA GLU A 163 -20.37 25.95 27.49
C GLU A 163 -19.58 25.03 26.55
N GLU A 164 -20.05 24.83 25.31
CA GLU A 164 -19.36 24.01 24.31
C GLU A 164 -18.03 24.64 23.88
N ALA A 165 -17.95 25.95 23.66
CA ALA A 165 -16.69 26.64 23.36
C ALA A 165 -15.68 26.51 24.52
N SER A 166 -16.15 26.48 25.77
CA SER A 166 -15.32 26.23 26.94
C SER A 166 -14.88 24.76 27.09
N ASN A 167 -15.51 23.85 26.33
CA ASN A 167 -15.22 22.41 26.29
C ASN A 167 -14.45 21.99 25.02
N VAL A 168 -14.34 22.86 24.01
CA VAL A 168 -13.40 22.70 22.88
C VAL A 168 -11.97 22.63 23.44
N GLY A 169 -11.41 21.42 23.51
CA GLY A 169 -10.09 21.12 24.08
C GLY A 169 -10.10 20.36 25.42
N LYS A 170 -11.27 20.04 25.99
CA LYS A 170 -11.42 19.19 27.19
C LYS A 170 -11.94 17.77 26.90
N GLU A 171 -12.40 17.49 25.68
CA GLU A 171 -12.97 16.19 25.31
C GLU A 171 -11.97 15.27 24.55
N PRO A 172 -12.08 13.93 24.70
CA PRO A 172 -11.17 12.97 24.07
C PRO A 172 -11.47 12.78 22.57
N GLY A 173 -10.46 12.96 21.72
CA GLY A 173 -10.53 12.69 20.28
C GLY A 173 -9.46 13.41 19.47
N ILE A 174 -9.35 13.09 18.17
CA ILE A 174 -8.47 13.78 17.21
C ILE A 174 -9.28 14.19 15.98
N SER A 175 -8.97 15.37 15.45
CA SER A 175 -9.57 15.92 14.24
C SER A 175 -9.13 15.16 12.98
N ARG A 176 -9.86 15.35 11.88
CA ARG A 176 -9.48 14.80 10.56
C ARG A 176 -8.08 15.27 10.12
N ALA A 177 -7.73 16.52 10.38
CA ALA A 177 -6.43 17.07 10.01
C ALA A 177 -5.30 16.40 10.81
N GLU A 178 -5.49 16.22 12.12
CA GLU A 178 -4.56 15.47 12.97
C GLU A 178 -4.41 14.02 12.51
N ARG A 179 -5.51 13.33 12.16
CA ARG A 179 -5.43 11.98 11.60
C ARG A 179 -4.54 11.91 10.36
N LEU A 180 -4.80 12.78 9.37
CA LEU A 180 -4.01 12.82 8.13
C LEU A 180 -2.53 13.12 8.40
N LEU A 181 -2.25 13.97 9.37
CA LEU A 181 -0.89 14.29 9.80
C LEU A 181 -0.21 13.08 10.47
N ILE A 182 -0.89 12.39 11.39
CA ILE A 182 -0.39 11.16 12.04
C ILE A 182 -0.07 10.11 10.98
N ILE A 183 -1.01 9.85 10.06
CA ILE A 183 -0.84 8.89 8.96
C ILE A 183 0.39 9.23 8.12
N ARG A 184 0.56 10.51 7.75
CA ARG A 184 1.76 10.97 7.02
C ARG A 184 3.03 10.73 7.82
N ARG A 185 3.08 11.15 9.09
CA ARG A 185 4.29 11.00 9.92
C ARG A 185 4.66 9.54 10.14
N ILE A 186 3.66 8.65 10.29
CA ILE A 186 3.89 7.21 10.36
C ILE A 186 4.38 6.65 9.03
N ARG A 187 3.84 7.09 7.87
CA ARG A 187 4.37 6.72 6.55
C ARG A 187 5.83 7.13 6.40
N ASP A 188 6.16 8.36 6.79
CA ASP A 188 7.52 8.90 6.75
C ASP A 188 8.43 8.13 7.75
N ALA A 189 7.91 7.63 8.87
CA ALA A 189 8.64 6.77 9.80
C ALA A 189 9.00 5.40 9.20
N ARG A 190 8.14 4.87 8.32
CA ARG A 190 8.41 3.62 7.59
C ARG A 190 9.54 3.79 6.58
N ASP A 191 9.67 4.96 5.95
CA ASP A 191 10.84 5.25 5.09
C ASP A 191 12.15 5.25 5.90
N VAL A 192 12.13 5.71 7.15
CA VAL A 192 13.30 5.59 8.05
C VAL A 192 13.64 4.12 8.32
N LYS A 193 12.64 3.24 8.48
CA LYS A 193 12.87 1.80 8.61
C LYS A 193 13.54 1.22 7.37
N LEU A 194 13.14 1.63 6.18
CA LEU A 194 13.78 1.21 4.92
C LEU A 194 15.22 1.75 4.80
N LEU A 195 15.49 2.98 5.22
CA LEU A 195 16.86 3.52 5.30
C LEU A 195 17.73 2.76 6.31
N SER A 196 17.12 2.30 7.41
CA SER A 196 17.81 1.48 8.42
C SER A 196 18.18 0.12 7.86
N LEU A 197 17.22 -0.57 7.23
CA LEU A 197 17.49 -1.83 6.53
C LEU A 197 18.55 -1.66 5.42
N MET A 198 18.53 -0.54 4.70
CA MET A 198 19.54 -0.21 3.70
C MET A 198 20.94 -0.12 4.32
N ALA A 199 21.08 0.54 5.48
CA ALA A 199 22.34 0.64 6.20
C ALA A 199 22.82 -0.75 6.67
N GLU A 200 21.91 -1.56 7.21
CA GLU A 200 22.21 -2.94 7.65
C GLU A 200 22.69 -3.82 6.50
N LEU A 201 21.96 -3.85 5.38
CA LEU A 201 22.35 -4.61 4.18
C LEU A 201 23.66 -4.13 3.57
N TYR A 202 23.97 -2.84 3.68
CA TYR A 202 25.22 -2.31 3.15
C TYR A 202 26.43 -2.79 3.96
N ASP A 203 26.33 -2.75 5.29
CA ASP A 203 27.44 -3.12 6.18
C ASP A 203 27.49 -4.63 6.45
N GLN A 204 26.36 -5.33 6.36
CA GLN A 204 26.20 -6.77 6.48
C GLN A 204 25.47 -7.32 5.23
N PRO A 205 26.13 -7.36 4.05
CA PRO A 205 25.51 -7.92 2.85
C PRO A 205 25.13 -9.38 3.05
N LEU A 206 24.02 -9.81 2.43
CA LEU A 206 23.72 -11.24 2.34
C LEU A 206 24.83 -11.93 1.54
N VAL A 207 25.57 -12.81 2.20
CA VAL A 207 26.58 -13.65 1.56
C VAL A 207 25.93 -14.99 1.21
N ASP A 208 26.25 -15.55 0.03
CA ASP A 208 25.72 -16.82 -0.51
C ASP A 208 25.86 -18.05 0.44
N GLU A 209 26.58 -17.92 1.55
CA GLU A 209 26.73 -18.95 2.59
C GLU A 209 25.57 -19.00 3.59
N ALA A 210 24.61 -18.06 3.52
CA ALA A 210 23.41 -18.11 4.35
C ALA A 210 22.66 -19.41 4.06
N GLN A 211 22.50 -20.25 5.09
CA GLN A 211 21.97 -21.60 4.98
C GLN A 211 20.60 -21.55 4.28
N SER A 212 20.52 -22.14 3.09
CA SER A 212 19.24 -22.31 2.42
C SER A 212 18.52 -23.50 3.05
N GLU A 213 17.52 -23.23 3.86
CA GLU A 213 16.57 -24.25 4.33
C GLU A 213 15.32 -24.16 3.46
N ASN A 214 14.93 -25.28 2.84
CA ASN A 214 13.73 -25.37 2.00
C ASN A 214 13.66 -24.34 0.84
N GLY A 215 14.81 -23.91 0.32
CA GLY A 215 14.87 -22.92 -0.76
C GLY A 215 14.76 -21.46 -0.30
N LEU A 216 14.76 -21.21 1.02
CA LEU A 216 14.74 -19.86 1.60
C LEU A 216 16.10 -19.53 2.19
N VAL A 217 16.55 -18.30 1.96
CA VAL A 217 17.71 -17.71 2.62
C VAL A 217 17.21 -16.86 3.79
N SER A 218 17.66 -17.19 5.00
CA SER A 218 17.28 -16.52 6.24
C SER A 218 18.48 -15.80 6.84
N HIS A 219 18.32 -14.52 7.19
CA HIS A 219 19.40 -13.69 7.72
C HIS A 219 18.90 -12.81 8.87
N TYR A 220 19.64 -12.81 9.98
CA TYR A 220 19.40 -11.92 11.13
C TYR A 220 20.52 -10.88 11.21
N PHE A 221 20.14 -9.62 11.21
CA PHE A 221 21.07 -8.51 11.42
C PHE A 221 21.36 -8.30 12.91
N GLU A 222 22.43 -7.58 13.23
CA GLU A 222 22.80 -7.25 14.61
C GLU A 222 21.70 -6.50 15.40
N SER A 223 20.84 -5.74 14.73
CA SER A 223 19.70 -5.08 15.38
C SER A 223 18.60 -6.05 15.80
N GLY A 224 18.61 -7.28 15.28
CA GLY A 224 17.55 -8.27 15.39
C GLY A 224 16.54 -8.25 14.23
N THR A 225 16.67 -7.35 13.25
CA THR A 225 15.89 -7.41 12.00
C THR A 225 16.09 -8.77 11.34
N HIS A 226 15.00 -9.40 10.92
CA HIS A 226 14.99 -10.68 10.24
C HIS A 226 14.58 -10.49 8.78
N LEU A 227 15.42 -10.94 7.85
CA LEU A 227 15.12 -10.96 6.43
C LEU A 227 15.07 -12.40 5.95
N VAL A 228 14.02 -12.75 5.22
CA VAL A 228 13.87 -14.03 4.54
C VAL A 228 13.58 -13.77 3.07
N ILE A 229 14.28 -14.47 2.18
CA ILE A 229 14.13 -14.29 0.73
C ILE A 229 14.33 -15.63 0.01
N GLU A 230 13.62 -15.83 -1.09
CA GLU A 230 13.77 -17.03 -1.92
C GLU A 230 15.19 -17.09 -2.52
N ALA A 231 15.86 -18.23 -2.33
CA ALA A 231 17.19 -18.46 -2.88
C ALA A 231 17.18 -18.36 -4.41
N GLN A 232 16.12 -18.85 -5.05
CA GLN A 232 15.96 -18.75 -6.49
C GLN A 232 15.79 -17.29 -6.95
N ALA A 233 15.02 -16.49 -6.22
CA ALA A 233 14.85 -15.07 -6.54
C ALA A 233 16.18 -14.31 -6.44
N LEU A 234 16.98 -14.58 -5.40
CA LEU A 234 18.33 -14.02 -5.27
C LEU A 234 19.28 -14.46 -6.40
N GLN A 235 19.23 -15.74 -6.79
CA GLN A 235 20.05 -16.25 -7.90
C GLN A 235 19.67 -15.61 -9.24
N GLN A 236 18.38 -15.43 -9.49
CA GLN A 236 17.87 -14.81 -10.71
C GLN A 236 18.11 -13.30 -10.72
N ASN A 237 17.97 -12.65 -9.56
CA ASN A 237 18.24 -11.23 -9.42
C ASN A 237 18.98 -10.90 -8.10
N PRO A 238 20.33 -10.88 -8.11
CA PRO A 238 21.12 -10.54 -6.92
C PRO A 238 20.97 -9.07 -6.51
N THR A 239 20.42 -8.21 -7.37
CA THR A 239 20.23 -6.77 -7.04
C THR A 239 19.14 -6.56 -6.01
N LEU A 240 18.28 -7.55 -5.73
CA LEU A 240 17.19 -7.47 -4.76
C LEU A 240 17.66 -7.02 -3.37
N VAL A 241 18.86 -7.46 -2.97
CA VAL A 241 19.46 -7.16 -1.67
C VAL A 241 20.64 -6.20 -1.77
N ASP A 242 20.88 -5.59 -2.95
CA ASP A 242 21.90 -4.55 -3.11
C ASP A 242 21.29 -3.15 -2.85
N PRO A 243 21.53 -2.54 -1.68
CA PRO A 243 20.98 -1.25 -1.33
C PRO A 243 21.35 -0.11 -2.29
N LYS A 244 22.44 -0.25 -3.06
CA LYS A 244 22.88 0.77 -4.03
C LYS A 244 21.92 0.88 -5.21
N LEU A 245 21.21 -0.19 -5.51
CA LEU A 245 20.30 -0.30 -6.66
C LEU A 245 18.85 0.00 -6.28
N TRP A 246 18.59 0.39 -5.04
CA TRP A 246 17.25 0.79 -4.59
C TRP A 246 17.02 2.26 -4.92
N HIS A 247 16.07 2.54 -5.81
CA HIS A 247 15.84 3.89 -6.34
C HIS A 247 14.74 4.66 -5.60
N GLY A 248 13.74 3.97 -5.07
CA GLY A 248 12.64 4.58 -4.33
C GLY A 248 11.36 3.75 -4.36
N ARG A 249 10.30 4.30 -3.74
CA ARG A 249 8.97 3.68 -3.72
C ARG A 249 7.86 4.68 -4.06
N LYS A 250 6.81 4.19 -4.70
CA LYS A 250 5.56 4.90 -4.99
C LYS A 250 4.41 4.19 -4.31
N GLN A 251 3.66 4.90 -3.49
CA GLN A 251 2.47 4.35 -2.84
C GLN A 251 1.37 4.08 -3.89
N ILE A 252 0.83 2.85 -3.89
CA ILE A 252 -0.28 2.42 -4.76
C ILE A 252 -1.57 2.38 -3.95
N LYS A 253 -1.53 1.72 -2.78
CA LYS A 253 -2.57 1.70 -1.75
C LYS A 253 -1.92 2.04 -0.40
N ASP A 254 -2.71 2.23 0.64
CA ASP A 254 -2.23 2.70 1.95
C ASP A 254 -0.99 1.94 2.48
N ARG A 255 -0.99 0.62 2.35
CA ARG A 255 0.10 -0.28 2.78
C ARG A 255 0.86 -0.95 1.63
N VAL A 256 0.53 -0.62 0.38
CA VAL A 256 1.07 -1.28 -0.83
C VAL A 256 1.83 -0.28 -1.67
N TYR A 257 3.08 -0.61 -1.97
CA TYR A 257 4.01 0.27 -2.66
C TYR A 257 4.58 -0.44 -3.89
N SER A 258 4.74 0.32 -4.97
CA SER A 258 5.64 -0.03 -6.06
C SER A 258 7.05 0.34 -5.65
N VAL A 259 8.01 -0.56 -5.74
CA VAL A 259 9.42 -0.28 -5.44
C VAL A 259 10.29 -0.58 -6.65
N GLN A 260 11.22 0.32 -6.95
CA GLN A 260 12.14 0.16 -8.09
C GLN A 260 13.51 -0.28 -7.59
N ILE A 261 13.95 -1.46 -8.03
CA ILE A 261 15.26 -2.03 -7.73
C ILE A 261 15.96 -2.33 -9.06
N ALA A 262 17.06 -1.61 -9.31
CA ALA A 262 17.69 -1.55 -10.62
C ALA A 262 16.64 -1.20 -11.71
N GLU A 263 16.54 -2.00 -12.77
CA GLU A 263 15.60 -1.80 -13.88
C GLU A 263 14.26 -2.49 -13.68
N GLN A 264 14.09 -3.25 -12.58
CA GLN A 264 12.88 -4.02 -12.31
C GLN A 264 12.02 -3.37 -11.22
N GLU A 265 10.71 -3.40 -11.43
CA GLU A 265 9.72 -2.94 -10.48
C GLU A 265 9.13 -4.13 -9.70
N TYR A 266 8.85 -3.91 -8.42
CA TYR A 266 8.35 -4.89 -7.46
C TYR A 266 7.20 -4.30 -6.64
N ILE A 267 6.46 -5.16 -5.95
CA ILE A 267 5.41 -4.75 -5.02
C ILE A 267 5.89 -5.03 -3.59
N LEU A 268 5.90 -4.01 -2.75
CA LEU A 268 6.12 -4.12 -1.30
C LEU A 268 4.77 -3.97 -0.60
N LYS A 269 4.42 -4.93 0.24
CA LYS A 269 3.18 -4.93 1.04
C LYS A 269 3.51 -4.94 2.51
N GLU A 270 3.07 -3.92 3.24
CA GLU A 270 3.22 -3.84 4.69
C GLU A 270 2.11 -4.64 5.37
N ARG A 271 2.42 -5.25 6.53
CA ARG A 271 1.38 -5.90 7.34
C ARG A 271 0.35 -4.87 7.76
N LYS A 272 -0.92 -5.20 7.57
CA LYS A 272 -2.02 -4.35 8.00
C LYS A 272 -2.12 -4.31 9.53
N THR A 273 -2.17 -3.09 10.04
CA THR A 273 -2.24 -2.72 11.47
C THR A 273 -3.22 -1.57 11.65
N GLY A 274 -3.59 -1.25 12.90
CA GLY A 274 -4.46 -0.11 13.25
C GLY A 274 -3.96 1.29 12.84
N LEU A 275 -2.71 1.39 12.38
CA LEU A 275 -2.11 2.63 11.90
C LEU A 275 -2.34 2.88 10.40
N HIS A 276 -3.08 2.00 9.73
CA HIS A 276 -3.43 2.09 8.32
C HIS A 276 -4.82 2.71 8.12
N THR A 277 -5.04 3.29 6.95
CA THR A 277 -6.30 3.94 6.60
C THR A 277 -7.28 2.98 5.94
N ASP A 278 -6.87 1.88 5.32
CA ASP A 278 -7.76 0.97 4.59
C ASP A 278 -8.53 -0.02 5.49
N ILE A 279 -8.89 0.38 6.71
CA ILE A 279 -9.58 -0.48 7.70
C ILE A 279 -11.09 -0.24 7.67
N SER A 280 -11.88 -1.32 7.81
CA SER A 280 -13.33 -1.25 7.96
C SER A 280 -13.72 -0.44 9.21
N PRO A 281 -14.71 0.47 9.12
CA PRO A 281 -15.23 1.17 10.28
C PRO A 281 -15.64 0.18 11.38
N ARG A 282 -15.08 0.35 12.60
CA ARG A 282 -15.41 -0.41 13.83
C ARG A 282 -14.94 -1.86 13.95
N ALA A 283 -14.10 -2.35 13.05
CA ALA A 283 -13.60 -3.73 13.14
C ALA A 283 -12.15 -3.81 12.64
N HIS A 284 -11.23 -3.16 13.36
CA HIS A 284 -9.82 -3.40 13.12
C HIS A 284 -9.51 -4.87 13.39
N VAL A 285 -8.97 -5.53 12.37
CA VAL A 285 -8.41 -6.87 12.43
C VAL A 285 -7.06 -6.74 11.77
N ASP A 286 -6.00 -7.06 12.51
CA ASP A 286 -4.68 -7.22 11.93
C ASP A 286 -4.73 -8.23 10.79
N GLY A 287 -4.05 -7.91 9.70
CA GLY A 287 -3.79 -8.89 8.64
C GLY A 287 -2.85 -9.98 9.11
N LEU A 288 -2.63 -10.98 8.25
CA LEU A 288 -1.56 -11.96 8.42
C LEU A 288 -0.22 -11.27 8.68
N THR A 289 0.65 -11.94 9.44
CA THR A 289 2.06 -11.54 9.52
C THR A 289 2.74 -11.63 8.16
N SER A 290 3.87 -10.96 7.95
CA SER A 290 4.54 -10.99 6.65
C SER A 290 5.05 -12.40 6.30
N ALA A 291 5.49 -13.17 7.30
CA ALA A 291 5.81 -14.59 7.15
C ALA A 291 4.58 -15.44 6.76
N GLU A 292 3.42 -15.21 7.39
CA GLU A 292 2.16 -15.91 7.05
C GLU A 292 1.65 -15.53 5.65
N GLU A 293 1.67 -14.24 5.30
CA GLU A 293 1.29 -13.74 3.98
C GLU A 293 2.21 -14.34 2.90
N TYR A 294 3.52 -14.37 3.15
CA TYR A 294 4.49 -15.06 2.30
C TYR A 294 4.15 -16.54 2.14
N ALA A 295 3.90 -17.27 3.22
CA ALA A 295 3.61 -18.71 3.18
C ALA A 295 2.32 -19.03 2.39
N VAL A 296 1.27 -18.23 2.57
CA VAL A 296 0.03 -18.35 1.78
C VAL A 296 0.31 -18.05 0.32
N GLY A 297 0.97 -16.93 0.03
CA GLY A 297 1.33 -16.54 -1.34
C GLY A 297 2.16 -17.61 -2.05
N ALA A 298 3.15 -18.18 -1.36
CA ALA A 298 4.03 -19.23 -1.90
C ALA A 298 3.25 -20.52 -2.19
N THR A 299 2.30 -20.88 -1.31
CA THR A 299 1.41 -22.04 -1.52
C THR A 299 0.60 -21.88 -2.80
N PHE A 300 0.04 -20.71 -3.04
CA PHE A 300 -0.75 -20.45 -4.23
C PHE A 300 0.09 -20.25 -5.50
N ALA A 301 1.25 -19.60 -5.40
CA ALA A 301 2.18 -19.46 -6.51
C ALA A 301 2.70 -20.82 -7.01
N ALA A 302 2.89 -21.80 -6.10
CA ALA A 302 3.30 -23.15 -6.44
C ALA A 302 2.27 -23.92 -7.30
N LEU A 303 1.01 -23.48 -7.36
CA LEU A 303 0.01 -24.05 -8.28
C LEU A 303 0.28 -23.71 -9.74
N GLY A 304 1.11 -22.69 -10.01
CA GLY A 304 1.35 -22.16 -11.35
C GLY A 304 0.08 -21.54 -11.94
N THR A 305 -0.13 -21.76 -13.24
CA THR A 305 -1.33 -21.29 -13.95
C THR A 305 -2.41 -22.37 -13.97
N VAL A 306 -3.57 -22.05 -13.40
CA VAL A 306 -4.78 -22.88 -13.44
C VAL A 306 -5.65 -22.39 -14.60
N ALA A 307 -5.99 -23.26 -15.57
CA ALA A 307 -6.76 -22.88 -16.74
C ALA A 307 -8.13 -23.58 -16.82
N LYS A 308 -9.16 -22.84 -17.27
CA LYS A 308 -10.52 -23.34 -17.53
C LYS A 308 -11.07 -22.65 -18.77
N GLY A 309 -11.12 -23.37 -19.89
CA GLY A 309 -11.56 -22.82 -21.17
C GLY A 309 -10.63 -21.73 -21.69
N ASP A 310 -11.19 -20.55 -21.98
CA ASP A 310 -10.44 -19.36 -22.47
C ASP A 310 -9.96 -18.44 -21.35
N VAL A 311 -10.07 -18.94 -20.11
CA VAL A 311 -9.73 -18.23 -18.90
C VAL A 311 -8.62 -18.98 -18.17
N SER A 312 -7.70 -18.22 -17.59
CA SER A 312 -6.65 -18.73 -16.72
C SER A 312 -6.53 -17.89 -15.46
N LEU A 313 -5.99 -18.49 -14.41
CA LEU A 313 -5.75 -17.92 -13.10
C LEU A 313 -4.30 -18.21 -12.72
N ARG A 314 -3.60 -17.19 -12.25
CA ARG A 314 -2.34 -17.35 -11.53
C ARG A 314 -2.34 -16.44 -10.31
N PHE A 315 -1.39 -16.67 -9.42
CA PHE A 315 -1.23 -15.88 -8.19
C PHE A 315 0.06 -15.08 -8.26
N GLU A 316 0.06 -13.90 -7.63
CA GLU A 316 1.26 -13.08 -7.49
C GLU A 316 2.35 -13.84 -6.74
N GLN A 317 3.57 -13.83 -7.29
CA GLN A 317 4.70 -14.57 -6.71
C GLN A 317 5.38 -13.75 -5.61
N PRO A 318 5.38 -14.24 -4.35
CA PRO A 318 6.16 -13.62 -3.29
C PRO A 318 7.66 -13.89 -3.49
N LEU A 319 8.48 -12.97 -3.02
CA LEU A 319 9.93 -13.04 -3.10
C LEU A 319 10.59 -13.25 -1.74
N GLY A 320 9.98 -12.71 -0.69
CA GLY A 320 10.54 -12.70 0.64
C GLY A 320 9.81 -11.72 1.54
N TYR A 321 10.30 -11.59 2.76
CA TYR A 321 9.75 -10.70 3.76
C TYR A 321 10.84 -10.19 4.73
N VAL A 322 10.51 -9.10 5.41
CA VAL A 322 11.35 -8.49 6.45
C VAL A 322 10.51 -8.25 7.70
N GLU A 323 11.05 -8.61 8.85
CA GLU A 323 10.48 -8.38 10.19
C GLU A 323 11.46 -7.58 11.04
N PHE A 324 11.07 -6.38 11.46
CA PHE A 324 11.83 -5.58 12.41
C PHE A 324 11.45 -5.97 13.84
N VAL A 325 12.37 -5.76 14.78
CA VAL A 325 12.18 -6.12 16.21
C VAL A 325 10.99 -5.40 16.86
N ASP A 326 10.62 -4.23 16.35
CA ASP A 326 9.46 -3.48 16.84
C ASP A 326 8.11 -3.96 16.26
N GLY A 327 8.13 -4.97 15.39
CA GLY A 327 6.95 -5.57 14.76
C GLY A 327 6.50 -4.90 13.47
N TYR A 328 7.18 -3.85 12.99
CA TYR A 328 7.01 -3.40 11.61
C TYR A 328 7.53 -4.50 10.67
N GLN A 329 6.76 -4.81 9.64
CA GLN A 329 7.10 -5.89 8.72
C GLN A 329 6.46 -5.66 7.35
N PHE A 330 7.11 -6.18 6.32
CA PHE A 330 6.60 -6.15 4.97
C PHE A 330 7.07 -7.37 4.16
N SER A 331 6.31 -7.67 3.12
CA SER A 331 6.62 -8.71 2.14
C SER A 331 6.88 -8.09 0.78
N LEU A 332 7.78 -8.69 0.00
CA LEU A 332 8.10 -8.28 -1.36
C LEU A 332 7.54 -9.29 -2.36
N PHE A 333 7.00 -8.82 -3.48
CA PHE A 333 6.38 -9.60 -4.54
C PHE A 333 6.87 -9.12 -5.91
N TYR A 334 6.84 -10.00 -6.91
CA TYR A 334 7.02 -9.59 -8.30
C TYR A 334 5.88 -8.67 -8.75
N LYS A 335 6.22 -7.54 -9.39
CA LYS A 335 5.21 -6.71 -10.05
C LYS A 335 4.92 -7.26 -11.44
N GLU A 336 3.66 -7.61 -11.65
CA GLU A 336 3.17 -8.13 -12.92
C GLU A 336 2.67 -7.01 -13.84
N ALA A 337 2.91 -7.15 -15.15
CA ALA A 337 2.40 -6.23 -16.16
C ALA A 337 0.91 -6.53 -16.42
N MET A 338 0.02 -5.83 -15.73
CA MET A 338 -1.42 -6.10 -15.73
C MET A 338 -2.27 -4.84 -15.95
N VAL A 339 -3.50 -5.05 -16.40
CA VAL A 339 -4.57 -4.06 -16.33
C VAL A 339 -5.31 -4.25 -15.00
N VAL A 340 -5.37 -3.20 -14.19
CA VAL A 340 -6.14 -3.18 -12.94
C VAL A 340 -7.52 -2.59 -13.23
N GLY A 341 -8.59 -3.24 -12.75
CA GLY A 341 -9.98 -2.84 -12.97
C GLY A 341 -10.73 -3.73 -13.96
N ASN A 342 -11.93 -3.30 -14.38
CA ASN A 342 -12.82 -4.13 -15.19
C ASN A 342 -12.27 -4.33 -16.63
N PRO A 343 -11.92 -5.58 -17.03
CA PRO A 343 -11.33 -5.85 -18.35
C PRO A 343 -12.38 -5.97 -19.46
N THR A 344 -13.68 -5.91 -19.13
CA THR A 344 -14.79 -6.29 -20.01
C THR A 344 -14.80 -5.48 -21.31
N THR A 345 -14.63 -4.16 -21.26
CA THR A 345 -14.68 -3.30 -22.46
C THR A 345 -13.56 -3.64 -23.45
N THR A 346 -12.32 -3.81 -22.94
CA THR A 346 -11.17 -4.19 -23.77
C THR A 346 -11.35 -5.58 -24.35
N LEU A 347 -11.78 -6.54 -23.52
CA LEU A 347 -12.00 -7.93 -23.93
C LEU A 347 -13.12 -8.04 -24.97
N ALA A 348 -14.25 -7.36 -24.76
CA ALA A 348 -15.37 -7.32 -25.70
C ALA A 348 -14.93 -6.76 -27.07
N SER A 349 -14.12 -5.70 -27.07
CA SER A 349 -13.56 -5.15 -28.31
C SER A 349 -12.69 -6.17 -29.06
N MET A 350 -11.86 -6.93 -28.32
CA MET A 350 -11.03 -7.99 -28.91
C MET A 350 -11.84 -9.19 -29.39
N ILE A 351 -12.90 -9.57 -28.68
CA ILE A 351 -13.85 -10.62 -29.09
C ILE A 351 -14.57 -10.21 -30.38
N ALA A 352 -15.10 -8.99 -30.46
CA ALA A 352 -15.80 -8.50 -31.66
C ALA A 352 -14.87 -8.45 -32.89
N ALA A 353 -13.58 -8.18 -32.70
CA ALA A 353 -12.58 -8.16 -33.77
C ALA A 353 -12.05 -9.56 -34.17
N SER A 354 -12.30 -10.59 -33.36
CA SER A 354 -11.75 -11.93 -33.56
C SER A 354 -12.52 -12.71 -34.64
N PRO A 355 -11.83 -13.27 -35.66
CA PRO A 355 -12.49 -14.10 -36.68
C PRO A 355 -13.15 -15.35 -36.09
N TYR A 356 -12.56 -15.94 -35.04
CA TYR A 356 -13.13 -17.09 -34.33
C TYR A 356 -14.51 -16.74 -33.76
N TRP A 357 -14.59 -15.62 -33.03
CA TRP A 357 -15.82 -15.19 -32.37
C TRP A 357 -16.86 -14.64 -33.34
N GLN A 358 -16.46 -14.01 -34.44
CA GLN A 358 -17.38 -13.61 -35.52
C GLN A 358 -18.03 -14.82 -36.19
N ASN A 359 -17.26 -15.89 -36.41
CA ASN A 359 -17.80 -17.15 -36.93
C ASN A 359 -18.76 -17.80 -35.92
N LYS A 360 -18.38 -17.84 -34.64
CA LYS A 360 -19.24 -18.35 -33.56
C LYS A 360 -20.54 -17.54 -33.45
N TYR A 361 -20.46 -16.21 -33.44
CA TYR A 361 -21.64 -15.32 -33.49
C TYR A 361 -22.52 -15.63 -34.69
N SER A 362 -21.96 -15.83 -35.89
CA SER A 362 -22.75 -16.12 -37.08
C SER A 362 -23.52 -17.46 -36.98
N GLN A 363 -23.01 -18.41 -36.19
CA GLN A 363 -23.65 -19.71 -35.95
C GLN A 363 -24.69 -19.67 -34.83
N GLU A 364 -24.44 -18.87 -33.78
CA GLU A 364 -25.24 -18.85 -32.55
C GLU A 364 -26.23 -17.67 -32.46
N ARG A 365 -26.10 -16.66 -33.32
CA ARG A 365 -26.92 -15.44 -33.24
C ARG A 365 -28.41 -15.73 -33.33
N THR A 366 -29.17 -15.10 -32.46
CA THR A 366 -30.62 -14.93 -32.61
C THR A 366 -30.89 -13.68 -33.47
N SER A 367 -32.14 -13.49 -33.92
CA SER A 367 -32.50 -12.34 -34.78
C SER A 367 -32.35 -10.97 -34.11
N GLU A 368 -32.18 -10.92 -32.78
CA GLU A 368 -32.23 -9.69 -32.00
C GLU A 368 -30.89 -9.27 -31.39
N GLN A 369 -29.89 -10.16 -31.32
CA GLN A 369 -28.61 -9.87 -30.65
C GLN A 369 -27.58 -9.26 -31.62
N SER A 370 -27.01 -8.10 -31.27
CA SER A 370 -25.91 -7.52 -32.04
C SER A 370 -24.57 -8.21 -31.74
N LEU A 371 -23.59 -8.08 -32.64
CA LEU A 371 -22.23 -8.60 -32.38
C LEU A 371 -21.58 -7.93 -31.16
N ALA A 372 -21.90 -6.65 -30.91
CA ALA A 372 -21.41 -5.93 -29.74
C ALA A 372 -21.97 -6.53 -28.44
N ASP A 373 -23.28 -6.77 -28.38
CA ASP A 373 -23.93 -7.41 -27.21
C ASP A 373 -23.42 -8.83 -27.00
N PHE A 374 -23.24 -9.58 -28.09
CA PHE A 374 -22.64 -10.92 -28.02
C PHE A 374 -21.22 -10.86 -27.45
N ALA A 375 -20.39 -9.93 -27.91
CA ALA A 375 -19.02 -9.80 -27.46
C ALA A 375 -18.93 -9.34 -25.99
N GLU A 376 -19.79 -8.41 -25.58
CA GLU A 376 -19.89 -7.96 -24.20
C GLU A 376 -20.34 -9.08 -23.27
N ASN A 377 -21.39 -9.83 -23.63
CA ASN A 377 -21.86 -10.97 -22.83
C ASN A 377 -20.78 -12.05 -22.67
N ASN A 378 -20.03 -12.36 -23.74
CA ASN A 378 -18.91 -13.31 -23.64
C ASN A 378 -17.77 -12.77 -22.78
N ALA A 379 -17.44 -11.48 -22.88
CA ALA A 379 -16.42 -10.86 -22.03
C ALA A 379 -16.82 -10.91 -20.54
N GLN A 380 -18.08 -10.58 -20.22
CA GLN A 380 -18.62 -10.69 -18.86
C GLN A 380 -18.59 -12.15 -18.37
N GLY A 381 -18.97 -13.11 -19.24
CA GLY A 381 -18.90 -14.54 -18.93
C GLY A 381 -17.49 -15.03 -18.63
N MET A 382 -16.48 -14.55 -19.37
CA MET A 382 -15.07 -14.86 -19.10
C MET A 382 -14.60 -14.29 -17.75
N VAL A 383 -14.98 -13.05 -17.42
CA VAL A 383 -14.67 -12.45 -16.12
C VAL A 383 -15.33 -13.23 -14.99
N ALA A 384 -16.63 -13.56 -15.12
CA ALA A 384 -17.34 -14.36 -14.12
C ALA A 384 -16.72 -15.75 -13.94
N MET A 385 -16.31 -16.40 -15.03
CA MET A 385 -15.61 -17.68 -14.99
C MET A 385 -14.25 -17.59 -14.29
N ALA A 386 -13.51 -16.49 -14.49
CA ALA A 386 -12.24 -16.24 -13.81
C ALA A 386 -12.42 -16.12 -12.29
N HIS A 387 -13.42 -15.37 -11.84
CA HIS A 387 -13.77 -15.25 -10.43
C HIS A 387 -14.23 -16.57 -9.83
N ALA A 388 -15.05 -17.33 -10.56
CA ALA A 388 -15.46 -18.66 -10.13
C ALA A 388 -14.25 -19.59 -9.97
N LEU A 389 -13.30 -19.55 -10.92
CA LEU A 389 -12.07 -20.32 -10.86
C LEU A 389 -11.20 -19.93 -9.66
N LEU A 390 -11.12 -18.63 -9.34
CA LEU A 390 -10.43 -18.12 -8.14
C LEU A 390 -11.04 -18.68 -6.86
N VAL A 391 -12.36 -18.55 -6.69
CA VAL A 391 -13.07 -19.05 -5.50
C VAL A 391 -12.93 -20.57 -5.37
N GLU A 392 -13.12 -21.32 -6.47
CA GLU A 392 -12.92 -22.77 -6.51
C GLU A 392 -11.49 -23.15 -6.08
N THR A 393 -10.48 -22.45 -6.61
CA THR A 393 -9.06 -22.73 -6.32
C THR A 393 -8.70 -22.43 -4.87
N ILE A 394 -9.15 -21.30 -4.32
CA ILE A 394 -8.94 -20.92 -2.93
C ILE A 394 -9.55 -21.96 -1.98
N ALA A 395 -10.82 -22.33 -2.21
CA ALA A 395 -11.52 -23.30 -1.39
C ALA A 395 -10.92 -24.72 -1.49
N ALA A 396 -10.50 -25.14 -2.70
CA ALA A 396 -9.88 -26.44 -2.93
C ALA A 396 -8.53 -26.59 -2.20
N ASN A 397 -7.82 -25.48 -1.96
CA ASN A 397 -6.58 -25.45 -1.20
C ASN A 397 -6.81 -25.21 0.31
N GLY A 398 -8.06 -25.25 0.77
CA GLY A 398 -8.40 -25.18 2.18
C GLY A 398 -8.29 -23.81 2.79
N TYR A 399 -8.41 -22.74 2.00
CA TYR A 399 -8.43 -21.36 2.48
C TYR A 399 -9.78 -20.70 2.22
N LYS A 400 -10.11 -19.71 3.05
CA LYS A 400 -11.16 -18.71 2.80
C LYS A 400 -10.56 -17.33 2.89
N ASN A 401 -11.04 -16.39 2.08
CA ASN A 401 -10.69 -14.98 2.22
C ASN A 401 -11.76 -14.29 3.08
N LYS A 402 -11.35 -13.67 4.19
CA LYS A 402 -12.27 -13.01 5.13
C LYS A 402 -12.91 -11.75 4.54
N ASP A 403 -12.30 -11.11 3.54
CA ASP A 403 -12.87 -9.96 2.85
C ASP A 403 -13.82 -10.38 1.72
N SER A 404 -14.59 -11.45 1.94
CA SER A 404 -15.53 -12.03 0.99
C SER A 404 -16.77 -11.15 0.75
N LYS A 405 -16.58 -9.87 0.44
CA LYS A 405 -17.50 -9.21 -0.47
C LYS A 405 -17.50 -10.03 -1.77
N PRO A 406 -18.65 -10.18 -2.45
CA PRO A 406 -18.63 -10.63 -3.83
C PRO A 406 -17.57 -9.80 -4.54
N ILE A 407 -16.68 -10.45 -5.31
CA ILE A 407 -15.65 -9.72 -6.05
C ILE A 407 -16.42 -8.87 -7.07
N ASP A 408 -16.76 -7.65 -6.67
CA ASP A 408 -17.37 -6.67 -7.53
C ASP A 408 -16.26 -6.04 -8.39
N SER A 409 -16.66 -5.41 -9.48
CA SER A 409 -15.75 -4.77 -10.42
C SER A 409 -14.86 -3.68 -9.81
N ASP A 410 -15.13 -3.29 -8.56
CA ASP A 410 -14.52 -2.17 -7.88
C ASP A 410 -13.48 -2.63 -6.85
N ASN A 411 -13.32 -3.95 -6.62
CA ASN A 411 -12.36 -4.48 -5.65
C ASN A 411 -10.98 -4.79 -6.32
N PRO A 412 -9.91 -4.04 -5.99
CA PRO A 412 -8.60 -4.08 -6.66
C PRO A 412 -7.68 -5.23 -6.23
N ASP A 413 -8.23 -6.39 -5.84
CA ASP A 413 -7.44 -7.53 -5.33
C ASP A 413 -7.16 -8.57 -6.42
N VAL A 414 -7.48 -8.23 -7.67
CA VAL A 414 -7.15 -9.00 -8.86
C VAL A 414 -6.70 -8.08 -10.00
N GLY A 415 -5.77 -8.57 -10.80
CA GLY A 415 -5.35 -7.97 -12.05
C GLY A 415 -5.75 -8.83 -13.23
N TYR A 416 -5.77 -8.24 -14.42
CA TYR A 416 -6.09 -8.97 -15.65
C TYR A 416 -5.01 -8.77 -16.72
N VAL A 417 -4.72 -9.84 -17.44
CA VAL A 417 -3.92 -9.84 -18.66
C VAL A 417 -4.78 -10.40 -19.78
N ILE A 418 -4.98 -9.61 -20.83
CA ILE A 418 -5.75 -10.04 -22.01
C ILE A 418 -4.75 -10.38 -23.10
N GLN A 419 -4.72 -11.63 -23.53
CA GLN A 419 -3.90 -12.04 -24.65
C GLN A 419 -4.72 -11.96 -25.93
N GLY A 420 -4.29 -11.08 -26.85
CA GLY A 420 -4.86 -10.99 -28.18
C GLY A 420 -4.52 -12.20 -29.05
N GLY A 421 -5.24 -12.36 -30.16
CA GLY A 421 -4.95 -13.40 -31.13
C GLY A 421 -6.20 -13.85 -31.89
N HIS A 422 -6.09 -15.01 -32.55
CA HIS A 422 -7.23 -15.61 -33.25
C HIS A 422 -8.41 -15.87 -32.30
N LYS A 423 -8.11 -16.27 -31.06
CA LYS A 423 -9.07 -16.47 -29.98
C LYS A 423 -8.54 -15.74 -28.73
N PRO A 424 -9.09 -14.56 -28.38
CA PRO A 424 -8.69 -13.84 -27.18
C PRO A 424 -8.87 -14.69 -25.92
N THR A 425 -7.93 -14.61 -24.99
CA THR A 425 -8.00 -15.27 -23.67
C THR A 425 -7.85 -14.25 -22.54
N LEU A 426 -8.37 -14.59 -21.37
CA LEU A 426 -8.30 -13.77 -20.16
C LEU A 426 -7.49 -14.51 -19.09
N GLU A 427 -6.41 -13.91 -18.62
CA GLU A 427 -5.70 -14.35 -17.43
C GLU A 427 -6.02 -13.41 -16.27
N MET A 428 -6.46 -13.98 -15.15
CA MET A 428 -6.61 -13.30 -13.87
C MET A 428 -5.37 -13.55 -13.01
N ILE A 429 -4.85 -12.49 -12.40
CA ILE A 429 -3.76 -12.53 -11.44
C ILE A 429 -4.35 -12.18 -10.09
N ALA A 430 -4.48 -13.17 -9.20
CA ALA A 430 -4.94 -12.95 -7.84
C ALA A 430 -3.80 -12.43 -6.97
N MET A 431 -4.10 -11.44 -6.15
CA MET A 431 -3.16 -10.79 -5.24
C MET A 431 -3.82 -10.55 -3.88
N ASP A 432 -3.01 -10.03 -2.95
CA ASP A 432 -3.43 -9.62 -1.60
C ASP A 432 -3.90 -10.78 -0.71
N PHE A 433 -2.92 -11.42 -0.04
CA PHE A 433 -3.14 -12.63 0.75
C PHE A 433 -3.47 -12.33 2.23
N GLU A 434 -3.57 -11.05 2.60
CA GLU A 434 -3.58 -10.60 4.01
C GLU A 434 -4.74 -11.15 4.86
N TYR A 435 -5.82 -11.60 4.21
CA TYR A 435 -7.06 -12.04 4.84
C TYR A 435 -7.37 -13.52 4.63
N PHE A 436 -6.41 -14.28 4.10
CA PHE A 436 -6.56 -15.70 3.90
C PHE A 436 -6.49 -16.43 5.25
N GLN A 437 -7.46 -17.29 5.49
CA GLN A 437 -7.55 -18.10 6.70
C GLN A 437 -7.76 -19.56 6.33
N PRO A 438 -7.10 -20.52 7.01
CA PRO A 438 -7.41 -21.92 6.84
C PRO A 438 -8.89 -22.20 7.14
N ILE A 439 -9.54 -22.95 6.26
CA ILE A 439 -10.89 -23.46 6.47
C ILE A 439 -10.80 -24.60 7.48
N GLY A 440 -11.64 -24.58 8.51
CA GLY A 440 -11.74 -25.69 9.45
C GLY A 440 -12.20 -26.97 8.76
N LYS A 441 -11.74 -28.16 9.20
CA LYS A 441 -12.10 -29.46 8.59
C LYS A 441 -13.61 -29.64 8.37
N GLN A 442 -14.43 -29.11 9.29
CA GLN A 442 -15.89 -29.16 9.22
C GLN A 442 -16.46 -28.28 8.10
N GLU A 443 -15.98 -27.03 8.00
CA GLU A 443 -16.38 -26.09 6.94
C GLU A 443 -15.97 -26.61 5.54
N LEU A 444 -14.84 -27.31 5.45
CA LEU A 444 -14.33 -27.88 4.20
C LEU A 444 -15.23 -29.02 3.68
N SER A 445 -15.77 -29.84 4.59
CA SER A 445 -16.78 -30.86 4.29
C SER A 445 -18.10 -30.24 3.81
N ASP A 446 -18.50 -29.12 4.41
CA ASP A 446 -19.73 -28.40 4.05
C ASP A 446 -19.60 -27.65 2.70
N ALA A 447 -18.39 -27.18 2.37
CA ALA A 447 -18.10 -26.53 1.09
C ALA A 447 -18.07 -27.55 -0.07
N ALA A 448 -17.40 -28.69 0.11
CA ALA A 448 -17.34 -29.75 -0.90
C ALA A 448 -18.73 -30.31 -1.26
N SER A 449 -19.63 -30.37 -0.29
CA SER A 449 -21.02 -30.81 -0.51
C SER A 449 -21.91 -29.75 -1.18
N LYS A 450 -21.52 -28.46 -1.14
CA LYS A 450 -22.18 -27.36 -1.87
C LYS A 450 -21.66 -27.20 -3.30
N SER A 451 -20.35 -27.33 -3.56
CA SER A 451 -19.82 -27.19 -4.93
C SER A 451 -20.33 -28.31 -5.85
N ALA A 452 -20.56 -29.51 -5.31
CA ALA A 452 -21.22 -30.61 -6.02
C ALA A 452 -22.67 -30.30 -6.46
N ARG A 453 -23.28 -29.20 -5.99
CA ARG A 453 -24.63 -28.74 -6.36
C ARG A 453 -24.63 -27.51 -7.26
N PHE A 454 -23.49 -26.84 -7.46
CA PHE A 454 -23.37 -25.71 -8.36
C PHE A 454 -23.10 -26.24 -9.77
N ASP A 455 -24.17 -26.57 -10.49
CA ASP A 455 -24.08 -26.83 -11.92
C ASP A 455 -24.03 -25.49 -12.67
N MET A 456 -22.91 -25.23 -13.33
CA MET A 456 -22.67 -24.00 -14.11
C MET A 456 -23.55 -23.91 -15.36
N SER A 457 -24.30 -24.97 -15.70
CA SER A 457 -25.29 -24.94 -16.78
C SER A 457 -26.33 -23.83 -16.60
N SER A 458 -26.66 -23.45 -15.36
CA SER A 458 -27.68 -22.42 -15.09
C SER A 458 -27.20 -20.96 -15.18
N LEU A 459 -25.90 -20.72 -15.44
CA LEU A 459 -25.35 -19.37 -15.63
C LEU A 459 -25.11 -19.05 -17.12
N LEU A 460 -25.36 -20.02 -18.00
CA LEU A 460 -25.21 -19.90 -19.46
C LEU A 460 -26.55 -20.04 -20.22
N ASP A 461 -27.66 -20.14 -19.48
CA ASP A 461 -29.04 -19.99 -19.97
C ASP A 461 -29.61 -18.64 -19.52
#